data_AF-A0A075I2A3-F1
#
_entry.id   AF-A0A075I2A3-F1
#
_cell.length_a   1.000
_cell.length_b   1.000
_cell.length_c   1.000
_cell.angle_alpha   90.00
_cell.angle_beta   90.00
_cell.angle_gamma   90.00
#
_symmetry.space_group_name_H-M   'P 1'
#
loop_
_entity.id
_entity.type
_entity.pdbx_description
1 polymer ?
#
loop_
_entity_poly.entity_id
_entity_poly.type
_entity_poly.pdbx_seq_one_letter_code
_entity_poly.pdbx_strand_id
1 'polypeptide(L)'
;MKYKISPYFFIIFILFLPLVAFADSVNISIDLPIYTDADRIVIYGNVSTETTIQIMITGLDDETISTEDVTIGPGDFTHNITLGNYDLKRSGHYIIYVFWQGAIGGVDSYQFFYDSGHNVNPMKVASGIEGLSESDQIIVFTSITIVIISVLIYLARHSIFRKKPSMILVIGHQKK
;
A
#
# COMPACT_ATOMS: atom_id res chain seq x y z
N MET A 1 -11.02 -4.44 80.99
CA MET A 1 -11.61 -5.07 79.79
C MET A 1 -10.53 -5.18 78.73
N LYS A 2 -10.13 -6.41 78.36
CA LYS A 2 -9.11 -6.65 77.31
C LYS A 2 -9.84 -6.67 75.97
N TYR A 3 -9.79 -5.56 75.23
CA TYR A 3 -10.38 -5.47 73.89
C TYR A 3 -9.56 -6.35 72.95
N LYS A 4 -10.09 -7.52 72.59
CA LYS A 4 -9.61 -8.28 71.43
C LYS A 4 -10.16 -7.56 70.19
N ILE A 5 -9.49 -6.49 69.78
CA ILE A 5 -9.77 -5.82 68.51
C ILE A 5 -9.54 -6.85 67.41
N SER A 6 -10.62 -7.15 66.72
CA SER A 6 -10.70 -8.21 65.74
C SER A 6 -9.89 -7.84 64.49
N PRO A 7 -8.94 -8.67 64.03
CA PRO A 7 -8.08 -8.35 62.89
C PRO A 7 -8.84 -8.29 61.56
N TYR A 8 -10.11 -8.71 61.51
CA TYR A 8 -10.93 -8.70 60.29
C TYR A 8 -11.19 -7.30 59.73
N PHE A 9 -11.19 -6.25 60.56
CA PHE A 9 -11.38 -4.88 60.07
C PHE A 9 -10.18 -4.39 59.23
N PHE A 10 -9.00 -4.97 59.45
CA PHE A 10 -7.77 -4.63 58.73
C PHE A 10 -7.74 -5.20 57.31
N ILE A 11 -8.44 -6.31 57.06
CA ILE A 11 -8.56 -6.94 55.73
C ILE A 11 -9.27 -6.02 54.74
N ILE A 12 -10.33 -5.34 55.20
CA ILE A 12 -11.04 -4.35 54.37
C ILE A 12 -10.09 -3.21 53.99
N PHE A 13 -9.23 -2.77 54.90
CA PHE A 13 -8.22 -1.74 54.65
C PHE A 13 -7.19 -2.14 53.58
N ILE A 14 -6.77 -3.41 53.56
CA ILE A 14 -5.85 -3.96 52.54
C ILE A 14 -6.50 -3.98 51.14
N LEU A 15 -7.81 -4.22 51.06
CA LEU A 15 -8.58 -4.17 49.80
C LEU A 15 -8.69 -2.75 49.21
N PHE A 16 -8.57 -1.72 50.04
CA PHE A 16 -8.60 -0.31 49.62
C PHE A 16 -7.21 0.33 49.54
N LEU A 17 -6.12 -0.41 49.81
CA LEU A 17 -4.79 0.11 49.54
C LEU A 17 -4.66 0.31 48.03
N PRO A 18 -4.38 1.53 47.54
CA PRO A 18 -4.01 1.71 46.15
C PRO A 18 -2.69 0.95 45.97
N LEU A 19 -2.76 -0.23 45.34
CA LEU A 19 -1.57 -0.87 44.82
C LEU A 19 -1.11 0.04 43.68
N VAL A 20 -0.29 1.04 44.00
CA VAL A 20 0.41 1.82 42.98
C VAL A 20 1.49 0.88 42.46
N ALA A 21 1.09 -0.01 41.55
CA ALA A 21 2.02 -0.64 40.65
C ALA A 21 2.54 0.48 39.76
N PHE A 22 3.69 1.04 40.10
CA PHE A 22 4.51 1.75 39.14
C PHE A 22 4.94 0.71 38.11
N ALA A 23 4.06 0.45 37.16
CA ALA A 23 4.34 -0.44 36.06
C ALA A 23 5.24 0.33 35.10
N ASP A 24 6.41 -0.24 34.83
CA ASP A 24 7.24 0.21 33.74
C ASP A 24 6.37 0.32 32.49
N SER A 25 6.53 1.43 31.76
CA SER A 25 5.79 1.68 30.53
C SER A 25 6.73 2.24 29.48
N VAL A 26 6.55 1.76 28.26
CA VAL A 26 7.19 2.26 27.06
C VAL A 26 6.06 2.54 26.08
N ASN A 27 6.09 3.68 25.42
CA ASN A 27 5.05 4.13 24.50
C ASN A 27 5.71 4.78 23.29
N ILE A 28 4.98 4.76 22.17
CA ILE A 28 5.39 5.39 20.92
C ILE A 28 4.40 6.51 20.62
N SER A 29 4.89 7.74 20.46
CA SER A 29 4.09 8.89 20.01
C SER A 29 4.24 9.05 18.50
N ILE A 30 3.08 9.22 17.85
CA ILE A 30 2.96 9.41 16.42
C ILE A 30 2.07 10.62 16.21
N ASP A 31 2.72 11.71 15.83
CA ASP A 31 2.10 13.03 15.80
C ASP A 31 1.74 13.47 14.37
N LEU A 32 2.22 12.73 13.36
CA LEU A 32 2.04 13.07 11.95
C LEU A 32 1.30 11.95 11.19
N PRO A 33 0.43 12.32 10.24
CA PRO A 33 -0.21 11.34 9.35
C PRO A 33 0.77 10.78 8.31
N ILE A 34 1.76 11.58 7.90
CA ILE A 34 2.79 11.26 6.90
C ILE A 34 4.11 11.81 7.42
N TYR A 35 5.16 10.99 7.36
CA TYR A 35 6.49 11.32 7.84
C TYR A 35 7.48 11.52 6.69
N THR A 36 8.49 12.36 6.90
CA THR A 36 9.60 12.62 5.98
C THR A 36 10.96 12.46 6.69
N ASP A 37 12.06 12.63 5.98
CA ASP A 37 13.43 12.52 6.55
C ASP A 37 13.70 13.47 7.72
N ALA A 38 13.06 14.64 7.72
CA ALA A 38 13.22 15.65 8.75
C ALA A 38 12.42 15.33 10.03
N ASP A 39 11.45 14.43 9.92
CA ASP A 39 10.51 14.13 11.00
C ASP A 39 11.07 13.12 11.98
N ARG A 40 10.46 13.11 13.16
CA ARG A 40 10.92 12.31 14.30
C ARG A 40 9.78 11.51 14.88
N ILE A 41 10.07 10.25 15.20
CA ILE A 41 9.22 9.40 16.03
C ILE A 41 9.77 9.45 17.45
N VAL A 42 8.87 9.61 18.42
CA VAL A 42 9.25 9.76 19.83
C VAL A 42 8.84 8.51 20.59
N ILE A 43 9.82 7.88 21.24
CA ILE A 43 9.59 6.81 22.21
C ILE A 43 9.73 7.42 23.60
N TYR A 44 8.74 7.21 24.46
CA TYR A 44 8.74 7.78 25.80
C TYR A 44 8.12 6.82 26.79
N GLY A 45 8.40 7.03 28.07
CA GLY A 45 7.88 6.18 29.11
C GLY A 45 8.54 6.43 30.45
N ASN A 46 8.30 5.50 31.36
CA ASN A 46 8.87 5.50 32.68
C ASN A 46 9.35 4.08 33.00
N VAL A 47 10.62 3.95 33.42
CA VAL A 47 11.20 2.67 33.83
C VAL A 47 11.74 2.77 35.24
N SER A 48 11.49 1.75 36.06
CA SER A 48 11.90 1.72 37.46
C SER A 48 13.37 1.34 37.67
N THR A 49 13.96 0.63 36.72
CA THR A 49 15.37 0.24 36.70
C THR A 49 15.99 0.52 35.35
N GLU A 50 17.32 0.53 35.29
CA GLU A 50 18.05 0.57 34.02
C GLU A 50 17.57 -0.57 33.11
N THR A 51 17.09 -0.21 31.92
CA THR A 51 16.42 -1.12 30.99
C THR A 51 16.97 -0.90 29.59
N THR A 52 17.37 -1.97 28.92
CA THR A 52 17.71 -1.92 27.49
C THR A 52 16.45 -2.15 26.67
N ILE A 53 16.15 -1.21 25.79
CA ILE A 53 15.10 -1.35 24.77
C ILE A 53 15.75 -1.66 23.43
N GLN A 54 15.14 -2.54 22.64
CA GLN A 54 15.54 -2.80 21.27
C GLN A 54 14.50 -2.20 20.34
N ILE A 55 14.95 -1.34 19.43
CA ILE A 55 14.11 -0.67 18.45
C ILE A 55 14.43 -1.29 17.09
N MET A 56 13.40 -1.73 16.38
CA MET A 56 13.51 -2.34 15.07
C MET A 56 12.57 -1.66 14.09
N ILE A 57 13.09 -1.29 12.91
CA ILE A 57 12.27 -0.73 11.82
C ILE A 57 12.22 -1.76 10.69
N THR A 58 11.01 -2.09 10.26
CA THR A 58 10.77 -3.00 9.13
C THR A 58 10.06 -2.28 7.99
N GLY A 59 10.41 -2.69 6.76
CA GLY A 59 9.83 -2.16 5.53
C GLY A 59 8.67 -2.98 4.96
N LEU A 60 8.28 -2.62 3.74
CA LEU A 60 7.10 -3.13 3.02
C LEU A 60 7.08 -4.66 2.79
N ASP A 61 8.25 -5.30 2.78
CA ASP A 61 8.43 -6.74 2.49
C ASP A 61 8.96 -7.51 3.72
N ASP A 62 8.65 -7.00 4.92
CA ASP A 62 9.20 -7.48 6.21
C ASP A 62 10.75 -7.45 6.28
N GLU A 63 11.40 -6.69 5.38
CA GLU A 63 12.84 -6.43 5.42
C GLU A 63 13.15 -5.62 6.68
N THR A 64 14.00 -6.16 7.55
CA THR A 64 14.58 -5.42 8.67
C THR A 64 15.56 -4.39 8.13
N ILE A 65 15.22 -3.11 8.31
CA ILE A 65 16.03 -1.98 7.83
C ILE A 65 17.04 -1.58 8.90
N SER A 66 16.60 -1.58 10.16
CA SER A 66 17.44 -1.21 11.28
C SER A 66 17.05 -1.99 12.53
N THR A 67 18.05 -2.26 13.36
CA THR A 67 17.92 -2.78 14.71
C THR A 67 18.94 -2.06 15.58
N GLU A 68 18.48 -1.40 16.64
CA GLU A 68 19.31 -0.66 17.57
C GLU A 68 18.92 -1.01 19.01
N ASP A 69 19.93 -1.15 19.88
CA ASP A 69 19.73 -1.35 21.31
C ASP A 69 20.06 -0.03 22.04
N VAL A 70 19.14 0.43 22.88
CA VAL A 70 19.27 1.69 23.62
C VAL A 70 19.10 1.41 25.12
N THR A 71 20.10 1.77 25.91
CA THR A 71 20.04 1.67 27.37
C THR A 71 19.39 2.92 27.97
N ILE A 72 18.32 2.72 28.74
CA ILE A 72 17.55 3.77 29.39
C ILE A 72 17.75 3.68 30.90
N GLY A 73 18.10 4.80 31.52
CA GLY A 73 18.23 4.90 32.98
C GLY A 73 16.86 4.96 33.69
N PRO A 74 16.82 4.74 35.01
CA PRO A 74 15.59 4.79 35.78
C PRO A 74 14.96 6.19 35.77
N GLY A 75 13.63 6.24 35.70
CA GLY A 75 12.81 7.45 35.66
C GLY A 75 12.09 7.64 34.33
N ASP A 76 11.61 8.87 34.10
CA ASP A 76 10.99 9.27 32.84
C ASP A 76 12.06 9.40 31.77
N PHE A 77 11.77 8.90 30.56
CA PHE A 77 12.66 8.99 29.43
C PHE A 77 11.96 9.44 28.16
N THR A 78 12.75 9.95 27.22
CA THR A 78 12.34 10.27 25.87
C THR A 78 13.49 9.99 24.93
N HIS A 79 13.22 9.23 23.88
CA HIS A 79 14.17 8.86 22.84
C HIS A 79 13.61 9.25 21.48
N ASN A 80 14.41 9.98 20.70
CA ASN A 80 13.98 10.54 19.42
C ASN A 80 14.64 9.78 18.26
N ILE A 81 13.82 9.25 17.37
CA ILE A 81 14.23 8.56 16.16
C ILE A 81 14.04 9.51 14.99
N THR A 82 15.13 9.96 14.38
CA THR A 82 15.07 10.81 13.18
C THR A 82 15.10 9.93 11.94
N LEU A 83 14.04 9.97 11.13
CA LEU A 83 13.85 9.00 10.05
C LEU A 83 14.91 9.10 8.94
N GLY A 84 15.43 10.30 8.67
CA GLY A 84 16.51 10.51 7.70
C GLY A 84 17.84 9.84 8.05
N ASN A 85 18.00 9.29 9.26
CA ASN A 85 19.18 8.50 9.63
C ASN A 85 19.10 7.03 9.18
N TYR A 86 17.94 6.58 8.69
CA TYR A 86 17.70 5.21 8.28
C TYR A 86 17.50 5.15 6.75
N ASP A 87 17.93 4.06 6.12
CA ASP A 87 17.84 3.87 4.65
C ASP A 87 16.41 3.46 4.22
N LEU A 88 15.46 4.36 4.38
CA LEU A 88 14.06 4.18 3.98
C LEU A 88 13.94 4.41 2.45
N LYS A 89 14.30 3.39 1.67
CA LYS A 89 14.51 3.45 0.21
C LYS A 89 13.36 4.02 -0.64
N ARG A 90 12.10 3.96 -0.18
CA ARG A 90 10.91 4.36 -0.97
C ARG A 90 9.75 4.81 -0.08
N SER A 91 8.84 5.63 -0.62
CA SER A 91 7.62 5.97 0.10
C SER A 91 6.75 4.72 0.31
N GLY A 92 6.15 4.58 1.49
CA GLY A 92 5.36 3.40 1.85
C GLY A 92 5.05 3.28 3.33
N HIS A 93 4.42 2.16 3.70
CA HIS A 93 4.16 1.82 5.10
C HIS A 93 5.37 1.10 5.70
N TYR A 94 5.77 1.55 6.88
CA TYR A 94 6.83 0.98 7.68
C TYR A 94 6.28 0.66 9.06
N ILE A 95 6.88 -0.31 9.74
CA ILE A 95 6.53 -0.67 11.10
C ILE A 95 7.74 -0.46 11.99
N ILE A 96 7.54 0.26 13.09
CA ILE A 96 8.50 0.35 14.18
C ILE A 96 8.07 -0.60 15.29
N TYR A 97 8.98 -1.42 15.77
CA TYR A 97 8.83 -2.29 16.92
C TYR A 97 9.76 -1.81 18.04
N VAL A 98 9.25 -1.81 19.26
CA VAL A 98 10.02 -1.52 20.47
C VAL A 98 9.86 -2.69 21.41
N PHE A 99 10.92 -3.47 21.57
CA PHE A 99 11.01 -4.59 22.49
C PHE A 99 11.67 -4.11 23.78
N TRP A 100 11.07 -4.43 24.92
CA TRP A 100 11.67 -4.09 26.20
C TRP A 100 11.42 -5.18 27.23
N GLN A 101 12.43 -5.40 28.07
CA GLN A 101 12.49 -6.54 28.97
C GLN A 101 12.30 -6.07 30.41
N GLY A 102 11.15 -5.47 30.72
CA GLY A 102 10.76 -5.20 32.11
C GLY A 102 9.89 -6.31 32.70
N ALA A 103 9.19 -6.02 33.80
CA ALA A 103 8.51 -7.01 34.63
C ALA A 103 7.46 -7.90 33.90
N ILE A 104 6.89 -7.43 32.79
CA ILE A 104 5.89 -8.18 32.00
C ILE A 104 6.42 -8.55 30.59
N GLY A 105 7.56 -8.00 30.15
CA GLY A 105 8.05 -8.14 28.78
C GLY A 105 7.05 -7.54 27.77
N GLY A 106 7.35 -6.35 27.26
CA GLY A 106 6.44 -5.65 26.35
C GLY A 106 7.00 -5.57 24.94
N VAL A 107 6.10 -5.69 23.97
CA VAL A 107 6.37 -5.38 22.57
C VAL A 107 5.33 -4.40 22.11
N ASP A 108 5.76 -3.18 21.81
CA ASP A 108 4.91 -2.17 21.19
C ASP A 108 5.30 -2.04 19.72
N SER A 109 4.29 -1.89 18.87
CA SER A 109 4.52 -1.72 17.44
C SER A 109 3.58 -0.69 16.87
N TYR A 110 4.06 0.04 15.86
CA TYR A 110 3.26 1.04 15.19
C TYR A 110 3.57 1.10 13.71
N GLN A 111 2.52 1.21 12.89
CA GLN A 111 2.64 1.39 11.45
C GLN A 111 2.50 2.86 11.07
N PHE A 112 3.53 3.42 10.43
CA PHE A 112 3.52 4.80 9.91
C PHE A 112 3.72 4.82 8.39
N PHE A 113 3.27 5.88 7.73
CA PHE A 113 3.56 6.11 6.31
C PHE A 113 4.73 7.08 6.20
N TYR A 114 5.77 6.66 5.49
CA TYR A 114 6.93 7.48 5.18
C TYR A 114 6.87 7.93 3.72
N ASP A 115 7.13 9.21 3.50
CA ASP A 115 7.29 9.82 2.20
C ASP A 115 8.76 10.19 1.98
N SER A 116 9.41 9.42 1.11
CA SER A 116 10.79 9.63 0.65
C SER A 116 10.98 10.91 -0.17
N GLY A 117 9.91 11.66 -0.45
CA GLY A 117 9.93 12.82 -1.35
C GLY A 117 10.22 12.45 -2.81
N HIS A 118 10.51 11.18 -3.11
CA HIS A 118 10.50 10.67 -4.46
C HIS A 118 9.05 10.61 -4.93
N ASN A 119 8.71 11.60 -5.75
CA ASN A 119 7.42 11.70 -6.39
C ASN A 119 7.21 10.47 -7.30
N VAL A 120 6.52 9.46 -6.78
CA VAL A 120 6.02 8.30 -7.55
C VAL A 120 4.84 8.67 -8.42
N ASN A 121 4.65 9.94 -8.79
CA ASN A 121 3.81 10.24 -9.93
C ASN A 121 4.33 9.33 -11.05
N PRO A 122 3.59 8.26 -11.42
CA PRO A 122 4.08 7.35 -12.43
C PRO A 122 4.31 8.27 -13.61
N MET A 123 5.58 8.35 -14.07
CA MET A 123 6.02 9.24 -15.14
C MET A 123 4.83 9.41 -16.06
N LYS A 124 4.14 10.59 -15.98
CA LYS A 124 2.78 10.81 -16.55
C LYS A 124 2.77 9.93 -17.75
N VAL A 125 2.01 8.82 -17.75
CA VAL A 125 2.15 7.78 -18.76
C VAL A 125 2.11 8.53 -20.07
N ALA A 126 3.29 8.85 -20.61
CA ALA A 126 3.45 9.22 -21.98
C ALA A 126 2.96 7.94 -22.54
N SER A 127 1.77 8.00 -23.12
CA SER A 127 1.01 6.90 -23.65
C SER A 127 1.86 6.16 -24.67
N GLY A 128 2.89 5.48 -24.19
CA GLY A 128 3.55 4.32 -24.70
C GLY A 128 2.63 3.16 -24.34
N ILE A 129 1.36 3.31 -24.71
CA ILE A 129 0.81 2.22 -25.48
C ILE A 129 1.78 2.12 -26.64
N GLU A 130 2.38 0.95 -26.82
CA GLU A 130 3.03 0.54 -28.07
C GLU A 130 1.98 0.51 -29.19
N GLY A 131 1.30 1.65 -29.38
CA GLY A 131 0.35 1.93 -30.41
C GLY A 131 1.17 2.34 -31.61
N LEU A 132 0.84 1.74 -32.74
CA LEU A 132 1.39 2.07 -34.04
C LEU A 132 1.49 3.60 -34.18
N SER A 133 2.65 4.08 -34.65
CA SER A 133 2.84 5.48 -35.01
C SER A 133 1.68 5.96 -35.88
N GLU A 134 1.31 7.24 -35.79
CA GLU A 134 0.25 7.82 -36.63
C GLU A 134 0.45 7.50 -38.12
N SER A 135 1.71 7.49 -38.57
CA SER A 135 2.11 7.05 -39.91
C SER A 135 1.68 5.62 -40.21
N ASP A 136 1.92 4.70 -39.27
CA ASP A 136 1.69 3.27 -39.42
C ASP A 136 0.19 2.97 -39.38
N GLN A 137 -0.55 3.71 -38.55
CA GLN A 137 -2.01 3.64 -38.49
C GLN A 137 -2.64 4.09 -39.82
N ILE A 138 -2.16 5.19 -40.41
CA ILE A 138 -2.63 5.69 -41.71
C ILE A 138 -2.34 4.65 -42.80
N ILE A 139 -1.14 4.04 -42.80
CA ILE A 139 -0.76 3.02 -43.78
C ILE A 139 -1.66 1.78 -43.65
N VAL A 140 -1.85 1.26 -42.43
CA VAL A 140 -2.69 0.09 -42.18
C VAL A 140 -4.14 0.34 -42.60
N PHE A 141 -4.72 1.47 -42.19
CA PHE A 141 -6.10 1.83 -42.54
C PHE A 141 -6.30 2.00 -44.06
N THR A 142 -5.35 2.63 -44.73
CA THR A 142 -5.38 2.82 -46.19
C THR A 142 -5.29 1.48 -46.93
N SER A 143 -4.39 0.59 -46.49
CA SER A 143 -4.22 -0.73 -47.12
C SER A 143 -5.48 -1.59 -47.05
N ILE A 144 -6.13 -1.64 -45.88
CA ILE A 144 -7.38 -2.39 -45.68
C ILE A 144 -8.51 -1.80 -46.54
N THR A 145 -8.61 -0.47 -46.61
CA THR A 145 -9.64 0.22 -47.39
C THR A 145 -9.53 -0.12 -48.89
N ILE A 146 -8.31 -0.12 -49.43
CA ILE A 146 -8.07 -0.49 -50.84
C ILE A 146 -8.47 -1.93 -51.13
N VAL A 147 -8.15 -2.87 -50.22
CA VAL A 147 -8.51 -4.29 -50.37
C VAL A 147 -10.04 -4.45 -50.41
N ILE A 148 -10.75 -3.81 -49.47
CA ILE A 148 -12.22 -3.89 -49.40
C ILE A 148 -12.85 -3.32 -50.68
N ILE A 149 -12.42 -2.14 -51.14
CA ILE A 149 -12.94 -1.53 -52.37
C ILE A 149 -12.69 -2.43 -53.58
N SER A 150 -11.50 -3.04 -53.67
CA SER A 150 -11.15 -3.96 -54.76
C SER A 150 -12.06 -5.18 -54.79
N VAL A 151 -12.34 -5.77 -53.63
CA VAL A 151 -13.27 -6.90 -53.49
C VAL A 151 -14.70 -6.50 -53.86
N LEU A 152 -15.16 -5.32 -53.43
CA LEU A 152 -16.51 -4.82 -53.77
C LEU A 152 -16.67 -4.62 -55.28
N ILE A 153 -15.68 -4.03 -55.95
CA ILE A 153 -15.68 -3.86 -57.42
C ILE A 153 -15.71 -5.23 -58.11
N TYR A 154 -14.90 -6.19 -57.64
CA TYR A 154 -14.88 -7.55 -58.19
C TYR A 154 -16.25 -8.24 -58.07
N LEU A 155 -16.88 -8.17 -56.89
CA LEU A 155 -18.20 -8.72 -56.65
C LEU A 155 -19.29 -8.01 -57.48
N ALA A 156 -19.25 -6.69 -57.55
CA ALA A 156 -20.19 -5.90 -58.35
C ALA A 156 -20.11 -6.24 -59.84
N ARG A 157 -18.91 -6.52 -60.36
CA ARG A 157 -18.71 -6.95 -61.75
C ARG A 157 -19.46 -8.25 -62.07
N HIS A 158 -19.53 -9.20 -61.13
CA HIS A 158 -20.28 -10.44 -61.35
C HIS A 158 -21.79 -10.27 -61.12
N SER A 159 -22.20 -9.31 -60.27
CA SER A 159 -23.61 -9.00 -60.00
C SER A 159 -24.32 -8.27 -61.17
N ILE A 160 -23.63 -7.37 -61.87
CA ILE A 160 -24.23 -6.56 -62.96
C ILE A 160 -24.40 -7.36 -64.27
N PHE A 161 -23.58 -8.38 -64.54
CA PHE A 161 -23.64 -9.17 -65.78
C PHE A 161 -24.58 -10.38 -65.72
N ARG A 162 -25.75 -10.27 -65.07
CA ARG A 162 -26.81 -11.28 -65.21
C ARG A 162 -27.36 -11.22 -66.64
N LYS A 163 -26.81 -12.03 -67.55
CA LYS A 163 -27.36 -12.26 -68.90
C LYS A 163 -28.83 -12.64 -68.78
N LYS A 164 -29.73 -11.89 -69.44
CA LYS A 164 -31.11 -12.31 -69.65
C LYS A 164 -31.11 -13.56 -70.53
N PRO A 165 -31.80 -14.66 -70.19
CA PRO A 165 -32.00 -15.75 -71.13
C PRO A 165 -32.93 -15.28 -72.25
N SER A 166 -32.47 -15.39 -73.49
CA SER A 166 -33.27 -15.19 -74.71
C SER A 166 -34.38 -16.25 -74.75
N MET A 167 -35.63 -15.82 -74.59
CA MET A 167 -36.80 -16.69 -74.73
C MET A 167 -37.22 -16.69 -76.21
N ILE A 168 -36.92 -17.78 -76.92
CA ILE A 168 -37.50 -18.07 -78.24
C ILE A 168 -38.97 -18.42 -78.01
N LEU A 169 -39.86 -17.53 -78.46
CA LEU A 169 -41.30 -17.73 -78.45
C LEU A 169 -41.71 -18.39 -79.77
N VAL A 170 -42.06 -19.68 -79.72
CA VAL A 170 -42.73 -20.38 -80.81
C VAL A 170 -44.20 -19.96 -80.79
N ILE A 171 -44.63 -19.17 -81.79
CA ILE A 171 -46.06 -18.95 -82.08
C ILE A 171 -46.37 -19.62 -83.42
N GLY A 172 -47.17 -20.68 -83.36
CA GLY A 172 -47.91 -21.17 -84.51
C GLY A 172 -49.14 -20.30 -84.75
N HIS A 173 -49.41 -19.95 -86.00
CA HIS A 173 -50.75 -19.55 -86.42
C HIS A 173 -50.99 -19.83 -87.92
N GLN A 174 -51.89 -20.80 -88.16
CA GLN A 174 -52.91 -20.92 -89.21
C GLN A 174 -52.52 -20.70 -90.69
N LYS A 175 -52.63 -21.78 -91.48
CA LYS A 175 -52.84 -21.71 -92.94
C LYS A 175 -54.35 -21.81 -93.22
N LYS A 176 -54.78 -20.93 -94.11
CA LYS A 176 -56.11 -20.69 -94.70
C LYS A 176 -56.88 -21.95 -95.08
#